data_AF-B4SDH9-F1
#
_entry.id   AF-B4SDH9-F1
#
_cell.length_a   1.000
_cell.length_b   1.000
_cell.length_c   1.000
_cell.angle_alpha   90.00
_cell.angle_beta   90.00
_cell.angle_gamma   90.00
#
_symmetry.space_group_name_H-M   'P 1'
#
loop_
_entity.id
_entity.type
_entity.pdbx_description
1 polymer ?
#
loop_
_entity_poly.entity_id
_entity_poly.type
_entity_poly.pdbx_seq_one_letter_code
_entity_poly.pdbx_strand_id
1 'polypeptide(L)'
;MVISEEGGETPPVLLGGRGTLLTGCICWAGCAVFGAWLGRCLAAGFTDFGEEMLYYFRHYFFMFLKAASMSIRSPRKLITFDWAMKRLLRSKANFEILEGFLSELLGEDITILEILESESNKESKLDKFNRVDLKVKNGKDEIIIIEVQYERELDYLQRMLYGTSRVITEHQQEGEPYATLVKVISVNILYFNLGHGSDYIYHGTTTFVGIHDNDKLQLDIRQQKQYGKMQINHIYPEYYLIRLNNFNSIAKTSLDEWIYFLKNEEIKDEFQAKGIQKAKRSFSLLSMSEAEQAAYARYQDDLRYQASLVESNYGLGLREGREAGITEGRVEGQTRLLRKLLERRFGVLPEWATGRLICASEQELEAWAEAILTAQTLEAVFTP
;
A
#
# COMPACT_ATOMS: atom_id res chain seq x y z
N MET A 1 -49.86 60.28 -5.63
CA MET A 1 -49.92 60.25 -7.11
C MET A 1 -49.64 58.81 -7.51
N VAL A 2 -50.65 58.12 -8.02
CA VAL A 2 -50.65 56.68 -8.35
C VAL A 2 -50.41 56.53 -9.85
N ILE A 3 -49.48 55.65 -10.26
CA ILE A 3 -49.40 54.84 -11.52
C ILE A 3 -48.37 53.71 -11.20
N SER A 4 -48.75 52.50 -10.73
CA SER A 4 -49.17 51.25 -11.42
C SER A 4 -48.09 50.46 -12.20
N GLU A 5 -48.04 49.16 -11.85
CA GLU A 5 -47.37 47.95 -12.34
C GLU A 5 -46.82 47.88 -13.77
N GLU A 6 -45.72 47.12 -13.98
CA GLU A 6 -45.67 45.98 -14.92
C GLU A 6 -44.32 45.21 -14.91
N GLY A 7 -44.41 43.87 -14.83
CA GLY A 7 -43.69 42.95 -15.73
C GLY A 7 -42.18 42.78 -15.62
N GLY A 8 -41.70 41.95 -14.68
CA GLY A 8 -40.37 41.32 -14.77
C GLY A 8 -40.41 40.07 -15.65
N GLU A 9 -40.38 40.24 -16.97
CA GLU A 9 -40.20 39.14 -17.92
C GLU A 9 -38.80 38.52 -17.79
N THR A 10 -38.76 37.20 -17.63
CA THR A 10 -37.57 36.36 -17.84
C THR A 10 -37.06 36.50 -19.28
N PRO A 11 -35.76 36.73 -19.54
CA PRO A 11 -35.25 36.66 -20.90
C PRO A 11 -35.19 35.19 -21.37
N PRO A 12 -35.39 34.94 -22.68
CA PRO A 12 -35.66 33.62 -23.22
C PRO A 12 -34.42 32.74 -23.28
N VAL A 13 -34.60 31.47 -22.94
CA VAL A 13 -33.64 30.40 -23.21
C VAL A 13 -33.63 30.15 -24.72
N LEU A 14 -32.60 30.65 -25.41
CA LEU A 14 -32.31 30.27 -26.79
C LEU A 14 -31.58 28.91 -26.80
N LEU A 15 -32.35 27.85 -27.06
CA LEU A 15 -31.83 26.55 -27.47
C LEU A 15 -31.34 26.64 -28.93
N GLY A 16 -30.05 26.94 -29.10
CA GLY A 16 -29.34 26.84 -30.38
C GLY A 16 -28.36 25.67 -30.34
N GLY A 17 -28.70 24.58 -31.04
CA GLY A 17 -27.94 23.35 -31.04
C GLY A 17 -26.57 23.44 -31.74
N ARG A 18 -25.51 23.10 -31.01
CA ARG A 18 -24.51 22.04 -31.31
C ARG A 18 -23.51 22.05 -30.15
N GLY A 19 -23.41 20.91 -29.47
CA GLY A 19 -22.86 20.83 -28.12
C GLY A 19 -21.35 21.05 -28.03
N THR A 20 -20.94 22.05 -27.26
CA THR A 20 -19.86 21.98 -26.26
C THR A 20 -19.83 23.28 -25.42
N LEU A 21 -19.47 23.17 -24.14
CA LEU A 21 -19.08 24.26 -23.21
C LEU A 21 -20.16 25.28 -22.76
N LEU A 22 -20.97 24.89 -21.77
CA LEU A 22 -21.69 25.87 -20.92
C LEU A 22 -21.53 25.62 -19.40
N THR A 23 -20.99 24.47 -18.98
CA THR A 23 -20.80 24.17 -17.55
C THR A 23 -19.62 24.91 -16.91
N GLY A 24 -18.58 25.26 -17.68
CA GLY A 24 -17.38 25.94 -17.16
C GLY A 24 -17.57 27.43 -16.84
N CYS A 25 -18.26 28.18 -17.71
CA CYS A 25 -18.45 29.63 -17.52
C CYS A 25 -19.48 29.96 -16.43
N ILE A 26 -20.51 29.12 -16.25
CA ILE A 26 -21.54 29.32 -15.21
C ILE A 26 -20.92 29.14 -13.80
N CYS A 27 -20.02 28.17 -13.62
CA CYS A 27 -19.34 27.94 -12.35
C CYS A 27 -18.42 29.09 -11.93
N TRP A 28 -17.70 29.69 -12.88
CA TRP A 28 -16.77 30.80 -12.60
C TRP A 28 -17.49 32.11 -12.31
N ALA A 29 -18.56 32.42 -13.04
CA ALA A 29 -19.39 33.59 -12.77
C ALA A 29 -20.08 33.49 -11.40
N GLY A 30 -20.55 32.30 -11.01
CA GLY A 30 -21.18 32.05 -9.70
C GLY A 30 -20.25 32.35 -8.52
N CYS A 31 -18.99 31.91 -8.57
CA CYS A 31 -18.01 32.15 -7.50
C CYS A 31 -17.66 33.64 -7.33
N ALA A 32 -17.50 34.38 -8.43
CA ALA A 32 -17.16 35.81 -8.37
C ALA A 32 -18.33 36.66 -7.83
N VAL A 33 -19.56 36.33 -8.24
CA VAL A 33 -20.78 37.00 -7.77
C VAL A 33 -21.03 36.70 -6.29
N PHE A 34 -20.81 35.46 -5.86
CA PHE A 34 -20.98 35.06 -4.45
C PHE A 34 -19.94 35.70 -3.53
N GLY A 35 -18.67 35.77 -3.95
CA GLY A 35 -17.62 36.45 -3.18
C GLY A 35 -17.88 37.95 -3.01
N ALA A 36 -18.37 38.62 -4.06
CA ALA A 36 -18.72 40.05 -4.01
C ALA A 36 -19.98 40.33 -3.16
N TRP A 37 -20.92 39.39 -3.10
CA TRP A 37 -22.12 39.50 -2.28
C TRP A 37 -21.80 39.23 -0.79
N LEU A 38 -21.02 38.20 -0.48
CA LEU A 38 -20.58 37.88 0.88
C LEU A 38 -19.74 39.01 1.50
N GLY A 39 -18.86 39.63 0.71
CA GLY A 39 -18.08 40.79 1.14
C GLY A 39 -18.95 41.98 1.53
N ARG A 40 -20.09 42.19 0.84
CA ARG A 40 -21.07 43.24 1.18
C ARG A 40 -21.89 42.88 2.42
N CYS A 41 -22.28 41.62 2.59
CA CYS A 41 -23.01 41.16 3.78
C CYS A 41 -22.18 41.30 5.07
N LEU A 42 -20.89 40.94 5.02
CA LEU A 42 -19.96 41.09 6.14
C LEU A 42 -19.66 42.57 6.43
N ALA A 43 -19.47 43.40 5.39
CA ALA A 43 -19.29 44.84 5.55
C ALA A 43 -20.54 45.53 6.13
N ALA A 44 -21.73 44.96 5.93
CA ALA A 44 -23.00 45.41 6.48
C ALA A 44 -23.34 44.81 7.86
N GLY A 45 -22.44 44.02 8.47
CA GLY A 45 -22.60 43.50 9.83
C GLY A 45 -23.47 42.25 9.98
N PHE A 46 -23.86 41.59 8.88
CA PHE A 46 -24.56 40.31 8.95
C PHE A 46 -23.58 39.18 9.29
N THR A 47 -23.82 38.49 10.41
CA THR A 47 -22.95 37.42 10.93
C THR A 47 -23.65 36.07 11.08
N ASP A 48 -24.97 36.03 10.92
CA ASP A 48 -25.76 34.80 11.02
C ASP A 48 -26.17 34.31 9.62
N PHE A 49 -25.50 33.26 9.15
CA PHE A 49 -25.78 32.62 7.88
C PHE A 49 -26.23 31.18 8.17
N GLY A 50 -27.49 30.85 7.86
CA GLY A 50 -28.06 29.52 8.12
C GLY A 50 -27.28 28.37 7.46
N GLU A 51 -27.48 27.13 7.92
CA GLU A 51 -26.67 25.96 7.53
C GLU A 51 -26.58 25.72 6.02
N GLU A 52 -27.61 26.03 5.24
CA GLU A 52 -27.56 25.88 3.78
C GLU A 52 -26.50 26.79 3.13
N MET A 53 -26.34 28.01 3.63
CA MET A 53 -25.35 28.96 3.14
C MET A 53 -23.92 28.50 3.45
N LEU A 54 -23.71 27.91 4.63
CA LEU A 54 -22.43 27.31 5.02
C LEU A 54 -22.11 26.07 4.18
N TYR A 55 -23.12 25.29 3.78
CA TYR A 55 -22.94 24.16 2.85
C TYR A 55 -22.45 24.62 1.48
N TYR A 56 -23.08 25.63 0.89
CA TYR A 56 -22.62 26.21 -0.38
C TYR A 56 -21.23 26.84 -0.24
N PHE A 57 -20.95 27.55 0.86
CA PHE A 57 -19.61 28.10 1.12
C PHE A 57 -18.54 27.00 1.16
N ARG A 58 -18.77 25.91 1.90
CA ARG A 58 -17.83 24.77 1.95
C ARG A 58 -17.66 24.13 0.57
N HIS A 59 -18.74 23.94 -0.18
CA HIS A 59 -18.71 23.30 -1.49
C HIS A 59 -17.96 24.15 -2.52
N TYR A 60 -18.28 25.44 -2.64
CA TYR A 60 -17.63 26.35 -3.59
C TYR A 60 -16.20 26.70 -3.18
N PHE A 61 -15.91 26.83 -1.88
CA PHE A 61 -14.54 27.04 -1.39
C PHE A 61 -13.64 25.83 -1.66
N PHE A 62 -14.15 24.60 -1.49
CA PHE A 62 -13.41 23.39 -1.89
C PHE A 62 -13.17 23.35 -3.40
N MET A 63 -14.17 23.72 -4.19
CA MET A 63 -14.04 23.75 -5.65
C MET A 63 -13.04 24.82 -6.11
N PHE A 64 -13.00 25.97 -5.44
CA PHE A 64 -12.03 27.04 -5.67
C PHE A 64 -10.62 26.62 -5.25
N LEU A 65 -10.44 25.94 -4.11
CA LEU A 65 -9.15 25.34 -3.71
C LEU A 65 -8.67 24.30 -4.72
N LYS A 66 -9.57 23.46 -5.24
CA LYS A 66 -9.26 22.46 -6.27
C LYS A 66 -8.87 23.13 -7.59
N ALA A 67 -9.54 24.19 -7.99
CA ALA A 67 -9.21 24.98 -9.18
C ALA A 67 -7.93 25.82 -9.01
N ALA A 68 -7.69 26.41 -7.84
CA ALA A 68 -6.46 27.13 -7.51
C ALA A 68 -5.26 26.18 -7.45
N SER A 69 -5.43 24.94 -6.98
CA SER A 69 -4.40 23.89 -7.07
C SER A 69 -4.08 23.46 -8.51
N MET A 70 -4.97 23.71 -9.47
CA MET A 70 -4.73 23.44 -10.90
C MET A 70 -3.90 24.54 -11.60
N SER A 71 -3.72 25.72 -10.98
CA SER A 71 -2.93 26.83 -11.55
C SER A 71 -1.51 26.96 -10.97
N ILE A 72 -1.17 26.19 -9.93
CA ILE A 72 0.22 25.96 -9.55
C ILE A 72 0.75 24.97 -10.58
N ARG A 73 1.87 25.27 -11.26
CA ARG A 73 2.53 24.30 -12.15
C ARG A 73 2.64 22.99 -11.39
N SER A 74 1.84 21.98 -11.78
CA SER A 74 1.96 20.64 -11.23
C SER A 74 3.44 20.27 -11.30
N PRO A 75 4.07 19.84 -10.20
CA PRO A 75 5.39 19.27 -10.29
C PRO A 75 5.35 18.19 -11.38
N ARG A 76 6.36 18.21 -12.27
CA ARG A 76 6.41 17.31 -13.42
C ARG A 76 6.45 15.89 -12.88
N LYS A 77 5.36 15.15 -13.03
CA LYS A 77 5.33 13.73 -12.65
C LYS A 77 6.44 13.00 -13.41
N LEU A 78 7.25 12.26 -12.67
CA LEU A 78 8.28 11.41 -13.23
C LEU A 78 7.69 10.02 -13.48
N ILE A 79 8.40 9.20 -14.25
CA ILE A 79 8.07 7.77 -14.32
C ILE A 79 8.31 7.08 -12.97
N THR A 80 7.57 6.02 -12.69
CA THR A 80 7.80 5.18 -11.50
C THR A 80 9.18 4.53 -11.52
N PHE A 81 9.70 4.24 -10.33
CA PHE A 81 10.97 3.53 -10.20
C PHE A 81 10.92 2.11 -10.77
N ASP A 82 9.81 1.38 -10.61
CA ASP A 82 9.62 0.06 -11.24
C ASP A 82 9.71 0.12 -12.77
N TRP A 83 9.03 1.09 -13.38
CA TRP A 83 9.12 1.29 -14.83
C TRP A 83 10.54 1.63 -15.26
N ALA A 84 11.23 2.50 -14.51
CA ALA A 84 12.62 2.83 -14.74
C ALA A 84 13.54 1.60 -14.60
N MET A 85 13.35 0.75 -13.60
CA MET A 85 14.10 -0.49 -13.42
C MET A 85 13.95 -1.45 -14.61
N LYS A 86 12.73 -1.58 -15.13
CA LYS A 86 12.43 -2.49 -16.24
C LYS A 86 12.99 -2.03 -17.59
N ARG A 87 13.30 -0.74 -17.76
CA ARG A 87 13.66 -0.16 -19.07
C ARG A 87 14.93 0.68 -19.10
N LEU A 88 15.14 1.56 -18.12
CA LEU A 88 16.20 2.58 -18.14
C LEU A 88 17.41 2.18 -17.30
N LEU A 89 17.18 1.67 -16.08
CA LEU A 89 18.26 1.38 -15.13
C LEU A 89 19.07 0.13 -15.49
N ARG A 90 18.65 -0.62 -16.52
CA ARG A 90 19.43 -1.71 -17.10
C ARG A 90 20.62 -1.25 -17.94
N SER A 91 20.62 0.01 -18.37
CA SER A 91 21.74 0.57 -19.12
C SER A 91 22.85 1.04 -18.17
N LYS A 92 24.11 0.71 -18.50
CA LYS A 92 25.31 1.19 -17.79
C LYS A 92 25.33 2.71 -17.63
N ALA A 93 24.77 3.46 -18.58
CA ALA A 93 24.68 4.92 -18.52
C ALA A 93 23.89 5.43 -17.30
N ASN A 94 23.03 4.60 -16.72
CA ASN A 94 22.15 4.92 -15.61
C ASN A 94 22.53 4.25 -14.29
N PHE A 95 23.68 3.55 -14.21
CA PHE A 95 24.11 2.89 -12.96
C PHE A 95 24.26 3.89 -11.81
N GLU A 96 24.75 5.10 -12.08
CA GLU A 96 24.85 6.18 -11.10
C GLU A 96 23.55 6.48 -10.34
N ILE A 97 22.39 6.30 -10.99
CA ILE A 97 21.08 6.48 -10.33
C ILE A 97 20.89 5.40 -9.26
N LEU A 98 21.18 4.15 -9.62
CA LEU A 98 20.99 3.02 -8.73
C LEU A 98 22.08 2.96 -7.63
N GLU A 99 23.32 3.24 -7.99
CA GLU A 99 24.43 3.43 -7.05
C GLU A 99 24.10 4.54 -6.05
N GLY A 100 23.53 5.65 -6.50
CA GLY A 100 23.05 6.73 -5.65
C GLY A 100 22.04 6.25 -4.62
N PHE A 101 20.94 5.65 -5.07
CA PHE A 101 19.91 5.09 -4.17
C PHE A 101 20.48 4.06 -3.18
N LEU A 102 21.25 3.09 -3.67
CA LEU A 102 21.83 2.05 -2.82
C LEU A 102 22.87 2.59 -1.85
N SER A 103 23.62 3.63 -2.23
CA SER A 103 24.61 4.23 -1.33
C SER A 103 23.93 4.91 -0.13
N GLU A 104 22.82 5.63 -0.38
CA GLU A 104 22.04 6.28 0.67
C GLU A 104 21.32 5.25 1.57
N LEU A 105 20.86 4.12 0.99
CA LEU A 105 20.18 3.06 1.73
C LEU A 105 21.14 2.25 2.63
N LEU A 106 22.30 1.87 2.09
CA LEU A 106 23.28 1.02 2.77
C LEU A 106 24.24 1.82 3.65
N GLY A 107 24.29 3.15 3.49
CA GLY A 107 25.16 4.04 4.26
C GLY A 107 26.63 3.97 3.83
N GLU A 108 26.91 3.52 2.61
CA GLU A 108 28.26 3.39 2.06
C GLU A 108 28.28 3.62 0.55
N ASP A 109 29.42 4.00 -0.02
CA ASP A 109 29.52 4.22 -1.47
C ASP A 109 29.46 2.90 -2.24
N ILE A 110 28.36 2.70 -2.97
CA ILE A 110 28.14 1.54 -3.83
C ILE A 110 28.58 1.84 -5.26
N THR A 111 29.30 0.89 -5.86
CA THR A 111 29.60 0.85 -7.29
C THR A 111 29.06 -0.45 -7.87
N ILE A 112 28.34 -0.38 -8.99
CA ILE A 112 27.75 -1.53 -9.67
C ILE A 112 28.70 -1.98 -10.77
N LEU A 113 29.12 -3.24 -10.72
CA LEU A 113 29.98 -3.86 -11.74
C LEU A 113 29.14 -4.28 -12.95
N GLU A 114 28.04 -4.99 -12.68
CA GLU A 114 27.16 -5.53 -13.71
C GLU A 114 25.75 -5.79 -13.18
N ILE A 115 24.82 -5.90 -14.13
CA ILE A 115 23.46 -6.36 -13.88
C ILE A 115 23.41 -7.83 -14.27
N LEU A 116 22.97 -8.66 -13.33
CA LEU A 116 22.85 -10.09 -13.51
C LEU A 116 21.46 -10.38 -14.09
N GLU A 117 21.40 -10.96 -15.28
CA GLU A 117 20.12 -11.37 -15.86
C GLU A 117 19.49 -12.48 -15.02
N SER A 118 18.19 -12.39 -14.80
CA SER A 118 17.41 -13.48 -14.20
C SER A 118 17.07 -14.49 -15.29
N GLU A 119 18.00 -15.40 -15.61
CA GLU A 119 17.64 -16.60 -16.36
C GLU A 119 16.62 -17.41 -15.55
N SER A 120 15.35 -17.29 -15.92
CA SER A 120 14.37 -18.33 -15.69
C SER A 120 13.93 -18.84 -17.05
N ASN A 121 14.72 -19.77 -17.59
CA ASN A 121 14.25 -20.69 -18.63
C ASN A 121 13.11 -21.53 -18.05
N LYS A 122 11.87 -21.04 -18.15
CA LYS A 122 10.66 -21.79 -17.83
C LYS A 122 9.60 -21.50 -18.89
N GLU A 123 9.42 -22.46 -19.79
CA GLU A 123 8.55 -22.44 -20.97
C GLU A 123 7.04 -22.50 -20.63
N SER A 124 6.62 -22.15 -19.42
CA SER A 124 5.22 -22.31 -18.98
C SER A 124 4.74 -21.15 -18.12
N LYS A 125 3.54 -20.63 -18.43
CA LYS A 125 2.81 -19.63 -17.62
C LYS A 125 2.46 -20.11 -16.20
N LEU A 126 2.63 -21.40 -15.90
CA LEU A 126 2.34 -22.00 -14.58
C LEU A 126 3.58 -22.13 -13.70
N ASP A 127 4.75 -21.79 -14.22
CA ASP A 127 5.98 -21.78 -13.44
C ASP A 127 6.03 -20.50 -12.61
N LYS A 128 5.45 -20.58 -11.41
CA LYS A 128 5.28 -19.50 -10.43
C LYS A 128 6.46 -18.52 -10.40
N PHE A 129 6.18 -17.30 -10.87
CA PHE A 129 6.64 -16.00 -10.39
C PHE A 129 7.93 -16.00 -9.54
N ASN A 130 9.10 -16.14 -10.18
CA ASN A 130 10.34 -15.73 -9.55
C ASN A 130 11.20 -14.91 -10.51
N ARG A 131 10.62 -13.81 -10.99
CA ARG A 131 11.37 -12.76 -11.67
C ARG A 131 11.73 -11.73 -10.62
N VAL A 132 12.96 -11.82 -10.12
CA VAL A 132 13.56 -10.68 -9.41
C VAL A 132 13.60 -9.49 -10.38
N ASP A 133 13.09 -8.33 -9.97
CA ASP A 133 12.97 -7.16 -10.85
C ASP A 133 14.34 -6.68 -11.33
N LEU A 134 15.33 -6.67 -10.41
CA LEU A 134 16.71 -6.35 -10.72
C LEU A 134 17.70 -7.07 -9.79
N LYS A 135 18.70 -7.74 -10.36
CA LYS A 135 19.86 -8.29 -9.64
C LYS A 135 21.11 -7.56 -10.10
N VAL A 136 21.89 -7.02 -9.16
CA VAL A 136 23.14 -6.32 -9.48
C VAL A 136 24.29 -6.86 -8.65
N LYS A 137 25.48 -6.88 -9.24
CA LYS A 137 26.72 -7.23 -8.55
C LYS A 137 27.48 -5.94 -8.22
N ASN A 138 27.82 -5.74 -6.95
CA ASN A 138 28.54 -4.55 -6.49
C ASN A 138 30.08 -4.75 -6.54
N GLY A 139 30.83 -3.67 -6.29
CA GLY A 139 32.29 -3.67 -6.27
C GLY A 139 32.95 -4.53 -5.19
N LYS A 140 32.17 -5.09 -4.25
CA LYS A 140 32.62 -6.04 -3.21
C LYS A 140 32.29 -7.50 -3.56
N ASP A 141 31.87 -7.75 -4.81
CA ASP A 141 31.35 -9.04 -5.29
C ASP A 141 30.09 -9.53 -4.55
N GLU A 142 29.35 -8.64 -3.89
CA GLU A 142 28.06 -8.95 -3.27
C GLU A 142 26.93 -8.79 -4.29
N ILE A 143 25.86 -9.57 -4.12
CA ILE A 143 24.69 -9.52 -4.98
C ILE A 143 23.57 -8.76 -4.29
N ILE A 144 23.10 -7.69 -4.90
CA ILE A 144 21.98 -6.90 -4.42
C ILE A 144 20.76 -7.22 -5.29
N ILE A 145 19.72 -7.74 -4.64
CA ILE A 145 18.40 -7.99 -5.21
C ILE A 145 17.54 -6.77 -4.89
N ILE A 146 16.88 -6.21 -5.90
CA ILE A 146 15.90 -5.12 -5.72
C ILE A 146 14.57 -5.58 -6.28
N GLU A 147 13.53 -5.50 -5.45
CA GLU A 147 12.16 -5.87 -5.79
C GLU A 147 11.20 -4.74 -5.45
N VAL A 148 10.24 -4.48 -6.35
CA VAL A 148 9.13 -3.55 -6.09
C VAL A 148 7.82 -4.33 -6.10
N GLN A 149 7.11 -4.30 -4.97
CA GLN A 149 5.89 -5.06 -4.79
C GLN A 149 4.68 -4.14 -4.52
N TYR A 150 3.66 -4.26 -5.37
CA TYR A 150 2.38 -3.55 -5.22
C TYR A 150 1.31 -4.37 -4.52
N GLU A 151 1.25 -5.67 -4.83
CA GLU A 151 0.21 -6.55 -4.33
C GLU A 151 0.57 -7.17 -2.98
N ARG A 152 -0.44 -7.36 -2.13
CA ARG A 152 -0.27 -8.05 -0.85
C ARG A 152 -0.12 -9.53 -1.09
N GLU A 153 0.94 -10.11 -0.56
CA GLU A 153 1.18 -11.55 -0.56
C GLU A 153 1.25 -12.05 0.88
N LEU A 154 0.51 -13.11 1.19
CA LEU A 154 0.46 -13.69 2.55
C LEU A 154 1.78 -14.36 2.93
N ASP A 155 2.47 -14.94 1.95
CA ASP A 155 3.72 -15.68 2.04
C ASP A 155 4.94 -14.83 1.61
N TYR A 156 4.82 -13.51 1.64
CA TYR A 156 5.86 -12.58 1.17
C TYR A 156 7.23 -12.80 1.84
N LEU A 157 7.27 -12.99 3.16
CA LEU A 157 8.52 -13.24 3.89
C LEU A 157 9.18 -14.57 3.47
N GLN A 158 8.37 -15.60 3.22
CA GLN A 158 8.83 -16.89 2.71
C GLN A 158 9.35 -16.75 1.28
N ARG A 159 8.72 -15.90 0.46
CA ARG A 159 9.18 -15.59 -0.89
C ARG A 159 10.54 -14.90 -0.89
N MET A 160 10.75 -13.92 0.00
CA MET A 160 12.07 -13.29 0.18
C MET A 160 13.15 -14.29 0.60
N LEU A 161 12.83 -15.18 1.54
CA LEU A 161 13.74 -16.26 1.97
C LEU A 161 14.09 -17.19 0.79
N TYR A 162 13.08 -17.60 0.01
CA TYR A 162 13.30 -18.45 -1.16
C TYR A 162 14.14 -17.74 -2.22
N GLY A 163 13.85 -16.47 -2.52
CA GLY A 163 14.56 -15.68 -3.53
C GLY A 163 16.05 -15.48 -3.20
N THR A 164 16.37 -15.12 -1.95
CA THR A 164 17.77 -15.00 -1.51
C THR A 164 18.50 -16.34 -1.50
N SER A 165 17.86 -17.40 -1.00
CA SER A 165 18.43 -18.75 -1.00
C SER A 165 18.74 -19.24 -2.41
N ARG A 166 17.83 -18.99 -3.35
CA ARG A 166 18.01 -19.29 -4.79
C ARG A 166 19.23 -18.57 -5.34
N VAL A 167 19.37 -17.27 -5.12
CA VAL A 167 20.50 -16.49 -5.62
C VAL A 167 21.82 -17.00 -5.05
N ILE A 168 21.88 -17.36 -3.77
CA ILE A 168 23.09 -17.98 -3.19
C ILE A 168 23.44 -19.27 -3.93
N THR A 169 22.46 -20.16 -4.11
CA THR A 169 22.70 -21.46 -4.77
C THR A 169 23.02 -21.33 -6.26
N GLU A 170 22.50 -20.32 -6.96
CA GLU A 170 22.80 -20.05 -8.37
C GLU A 170 24.25 -19.60 -8.60
N HIS A 171 24.88 -19.01 -7.57
CA HIS A 171 26.24 -18.48 -7.64
C HIS A 171 27.25 -19.30 -6.85
N GLN A 172 26.89 -20.53 -6.46
CA GLN A 172 27.79 -21.49 -5.83
C GLN A 172 27.91 -22.72 -6.74
N GLN A 173 29.09 -22.99 -7.28
CA GLN A 173 29.31 -24.17 -8.12
C GLN A 173 29.54 -25.42 -7.28
N GLU A 174 29.21 -26.59 -7.85
CA GLU A 174 29.48 -27.87 -7.20
C GLU A 174 30.99 -28.06 -6.99
N GLY A 175 31.39 -28.36 -5.75
CA GLY A 175 32.78 -28.54 -5.36
C GLY A 175 33.50 -27.27 -4.90
N GLU A 176 32.91 -26.08 -5.03
CA GLU A 176 33.47 -24.85 -4.46
C GLU A 176 33.38 -24.84 -2.92
N PRO A 177 34.41 -24.36 -2.20
CA PRO A 177 34.34 -24.22 -0.74
C PRO A 177 33.26 -23.23 -0.30
N TYR A 178 32.57 -23.49 0.82
CA TYR A 178 31.57 -22.54 1.35
C TYR A 178 32.13 -21.18 1.76
N ALA A 179 33.45 -21.04 1.89
CA ALA A 179 34.09 -19.75 2.11
C ALA A 179 33.93 -18.78 0.94
N THR A 180 33.57 -19.27 -0.27
CA THR A 180 33.33 -18.46 -1.46
C THR A 180 31.87 -18.05 -1.64
N LEU A 181 30.99 -18.38 -0.69
CA LEU A 181 29.57 -18.02 -0.77
C LEU A 181 29.41 -16.51 -0.90
N VAL A 182 28.65 -16.11 -1.92
CA VAL A 182 28.34 -14.71 -2.16
C VAL A 182 27.38 -14.18 -1.08
N LYS A 183 27.66 -12.98 -0.58
CA LYS A 183 26.71 -12.27 0.28
C LYS A 183 25.58 -11.72 -0.58
N VAL A 184 24.35 -11.88 -0.11
CA VAL A 184 23.14 -11.36 -0.77
C VAL A 184 22.49 -10.27 0.07
N ILE A 185 22.16 -9.14 -0.54
CA ILE A 185 21.39 -8.06 0.08
C ILE A 185 20.06 -7.93 -0.66
N SER A 186 18.94 -8.06 0.04
CA SER A 186 17.61 -8.02 -0.54
C SER A 186 16.91 -6.72 -0.17
N VAL A 187 16.74 -5.82 -1.15
CA VAL A 187 16.05 -4.54 -1.02
C VAL A 187 14.63 -4.68 -1.57
N ASN A 188 13.65 -4.55 -0.68
CA ASN A 188 12.24 -4.80 -0.96
C ASN A 188 11.44 -3.50 -0.75
N ILE A 189 10.95 -2.92 -1.85
CA ILE A 189 10.18 -1.69 -1.87
C ILE A 189 8.69 -2.07 -1.93
N LEU A 190 7.95 -1.77 -0.86
CA LEU A 190 6.59 -2.26 -0.63
C LEU A 190 5.57 -1.11 -0.68
N TYR A 191 4.61 -1.22 -1.60
CA TYR A 191 3.43 -0.34 -1.68
C TYR A 191 2.22 -0.89 -0.91
N PHE A 192 2.46 -1.88 -0.04
CA PHE A 192 1.47 -2.43 0.87
C PHE A 192 2.01 -2.51 2.31
N ASN A 193 1.10 -2.69 3.27
CA ASN A 193 1.47 -2.82 4.67
C ASN A 193 1.83 -4.28 4.97
N LEU A 194 3.13 -4.54 5.13
CA LEU A 194 3.65 -5.82 5.60
C LEU A 194 3.79 -5.80 7.13
N GLY A 195 3.13 -6.75 7.81
CA GLY A 195 3.21 -6.93 9.26
C GLY A 195 2.77 -5.71 10.09
N HIS A 196 3.19 -5.68 11.35
CA HIS A 196 2.94 -4.57 12.28
C HIS A 196 4.24 -3.84 12.63
N GLY A 197 4.14 -2.52 12.80
CA GLY A 197 5.25 -1.68 13.24
C GLY A 197 5.05 -0.22 12.82
N SER A 198 5.74 0.71 13.47
CA SER A 198 5.59 2.15 13.23
C SER A 198 6.57 2.71 12.19
N ASP A 199 7.70 2.05 11.96
CA ASP A 199 8.74 2.54 11.05
C ASP A 199 8.37 2.29 9.59
N TYR A 200 8.99 3.00 8.67
CA TYR A 200 8.82 2.77 7.23
C TYR A 200 10.02 2.06 6.60
N ILE A 201 11.15 1.93 7.31
CA ILE A 201 12.30 1.11 6.88
C ILE A 201 12.64 0.11 7.97
N TYR A 202 12.83 -1.15 7.60
CA TYR A 202 13.35 -2.19 8.49
C TYR A 202 14.59 -2.82 7.87
N HIS A 203 15.64 -2.97 8.68
CA HIS A 203 16.86 -3.70 8.33
C HIS A 203 16.92 -5.00 9.12
N GLY A 204 16.89 -6.12 8.41
CA GLY A 204 16.99 -7.47 8.96
C GLY A 204 18.37 -8.05 8.74
N THR A 205 19.02 -8.45 9.82
CA THR A 205 20.32 -9.13 9.82
C THR A 205 20.29 -10.36 10.72
N THR A 206 21.18 -11.31 10.47
CA THR A 206 21.31 -12.49 11.33
C THR A 206 22.20 -12.18 12.53
N THR A 207 21.67 -12.39 13.73
CA THR A 207 22.42 -12.31 15.00
C THR A 207 22.15 -13.57 15.81
N PHE A 208 23.21 -14.17 16.37
CA PHE A 208 23.09 -15.29 17.30
C PHE A 208 23.18 -14.76 18.72
N VAL A 209 22.17 -15.07 19.53
CA VAL A 209 22.05 -14.63 20.92
C VAL A 209 22.06 -15.86 21.84
N GLY A 210 22.90 -15.86 22.86
CA GLY A 210 23.00 -16.95 23.83
C GLY A 210 21.70 -17.13 24.62
N ILE A 211 21.18 -18.36 24.69
CA ILE A 211 19.90 -18.66 25.36
C ILE A 211 19.98 -18.44 26.88
N HIS A 212 21.17 -18.59 27.46
CA HIS A 212 21.38 -18.49 28.91
C HIS A 212 21.81 -17.07 29.33
N ASP A 213 22.84 -16.54 28.67
CA ASP A 213 23.47 -15.27 29.09
C ASP A 213 23.03 -14.07 28.24
N ASN A 214 22.25 -14.29 27.17
CA ASN A 214 21.80 -13.26 26.21
C ASN A 214 22.94 -12.46 25.58
N ASP A 215 24.16 -13.01 25.55
CA ASP A 215 25.29 -12.43 24.86
C ASP A 215 25.16 -12.60 23.34
N LYS A 216 25.80 -11.72 22.58
CA LYS A 216 25.82 -11.79 21.12
C LYS A 216 27.10 -12.50 20.68
N LEU A 217 26.96 -13.60 19.94
CA LEU A 217 28.10 -14.33 19.41
C LEU A 217 28.89 -13.44 18.42
N GLN A 218 30.21 -13.43 18.56
CA GLN A 218 31.13 -12.68 17.71
C GLN A 218 32.17 -13.61 17.08
N LEU A 219 32.73 -13.19 15.94
CA LEU A 219 33.84 -13.89 15.30
C LEU A 219 35.13 -13.64 16.07
N ASP A 220 35.92 -14.68 16.31
CA ASP A 220 37.28 -14.52 16.83
C ASP A 220 38.26 -14.03 15.75
N ILE A 221 39.47 -13.64 16.15
CA ILE A 221 40.48 -13.08 15.23
C ILE A 221 40.88 -14.06 14.12
N ARG A 222 40.89 -15.38 14.39
CA ARG A 222 41.24 -16.39 13.37
C ARG A 222 40.13 -16.53 12.36
N GLN A 223 38.88 -16.57 12.82
CA GLN A 223 37.69 -16.58 11.97
C GLN A 223 37.57 -15.32 11.13
N GLN A 224 37.80 -14.13 11.71
CA GLN A 224 37.78 -12.87 10.96
C GLN A 224 38.78 -12.88 9.80
N LYS A 225 39.99 -13.40 10.04
CA LYS A 225 41.01 -13.56 8.98
C LYS A 225 40.64 -14.61 7.95
N GLN A 226 40.10 -15.76 8.39
CA GLN A 226 39.75 -16.86 7.50
C GLN A 226 38.55 -16.53 6.60
N TYR A 227 37.55 -15.84 7.15
CA TYR A 227 36.32 -15.47 6.43
C TYR A 227 36.47 -14.15 5.68
N GLY A 228 37.48 -13.33 6.01
CA GLY A 228 37.60 -11.98 5.48
C GLY A 228 36.46 -11.06 5.91
N LYS A 229 35.75 -11.40 6.99
CA LYS A 229 34.58 -10.67 7.51
C LYS A 229 34.78 -10.33 8.98
N MET A 230 34.45 -9.10 9.36
CA MET A 230 34.59 -8.62 10.74
C MET A 230 33.48 -9.09 11.68
N GLN A 231 32.28 -9.34 11.15
CA GLN A 231 31.08 -9.65 11.93
C GLN A 231 30.29 -10.78 11.27
N ILE A 232 29.53 -11.53 12.06
CA ILE A 232 28.74 -12.69 11.59
C ILE A 232 27.67 -12.25 10.58
N ASN A 233 27.00 -11.13 10.82
CA ASN A 233 25.96 -10.61 9.92
C ASN A 233 26.49 -10.31 8.50
N HIS A 234 27.79 -10.08 8.31
CA HIS A 234 28.39 -9.91 6.99
C HIS A 234 28.55 -11.20 6.18
N ILE A 235 28.25 -12.36 6.78
CA ILE A 235 28.25 -13.68 6.12
C ILE A 235 26.84 -14.02 5.61
N TYR A 236 25.81 -13.63 6.35
CA TYR A 236 24.42 -13.98 6.05
C TYR A 236 23.74 -12.95 5.16
N PRO A 237 22.61 -13.30 4.52
CA PRO A 237 21.79 -12.34 3.83
C PRO A 237 21.30 -11.21 4.72
N GLU A 238 21.19 -10.03 4.13
CA GLU A 238 20.58 -8.85 4.74
C GLU A 238 19.32 -8.47 3.99
N TYR A 239 18.32 -7.98 4.71
CA TYR A 239 17.02 -7.60 4.14
C TYR A 239 16.68 -6.16 4.50
N TYR A 240 16.31 -5.38 3.50
CA TYR A 240 15.77 -4.03 3.65
C TYR A 240 14.31 -4.06 3.22
N LEU A 241 13.40 -3.77 4.14
CA LEU A 241 11.97 -3.65 3.88
C LEU A 241 11.57 -2.18 3.94
N ILE A 242 11.19 -1.61 2.80
CA ILE A 242 10.82 -0.19 2.66
C ILE A 242 9.31 -0.10 2.46
N ARG A 243 8.56 0.22 3.51
CA ARG A 243 7.10 0.34 3.52
C ARG A 243 6.66 1.76 3.17
N LEU A 244 6.47 2.03 1.88
CA LEU A 244 6.20 3.38 1.37
C LEU A 244 4.91 4.00 1.92
N ASN A 245 3.89 3.18 2.20
CA ASN A 245 2.64 3.67 2.78
C ASN A 245 2.83 4.30 4.17
N ASN A 246 3.83 3.85 4.93
CA ASN A 246 4.13 4.33 6.28
C ASN A 246 5.00 5.60 6.29
N PHE A 247 5.62 5.98 5.17
CA PHE A 247 6.39 7.22 5.07
C PHE A 247 5.45 8.43 5.04
N ASN A 248 5.71 9.49 5.82
CA ASN A 248 4.81 10.64 5.94
C ASN A 248 5.04 11.73 4.85
N SER A 249 5.84 11.45 3.83
CA SER A 249 6.22 12.40 2.76
C SER A 249 7.01 13.61 3.25
N ILE A 250 7.66 13.54 4.42
CA ILE A 250 8.57 14.57 4.92
C ILE A 250 10.00 14.02 4.85
N ALA A 251 10.78 14.53 3.89
CA ALA A 251 12.18 14.18 3.76
C ALA A 251 13.05 14.95 4.77
N LYS A 252 13.76 14.23 5.64
CA LYS A 252 14.71 14.78 6.62
C LYS A 252 16.15 14.35 6.36
N THR A 253 16.33 13.21 5.70
CA THR A 253 17.63 12.66 5.31
C THR A 253 17.73 12.53 3.79
N SER A 254 18.94 12.33 3.27
CA SER A 254 19.17 12.03 1.85
C SER A 254 18.48 10.74 1.40
N LEU A 255 18.43 9.72 2.25
CA LEU A 255 17.62 8.52 1.99
C LEU A 255 16.13 8.87 1.89
N ASP A 256 15.62 9.73 2.77
CA ASP A 256 14.20 10.13 2.74
C ASP A 256 13.84 10.86 1.45
N GLU A 257 14.78 11.56 0.80
CA GLU A 257 14.56 12.17 -0.52
C GLU A 257 14.28 11.11 -1.59
N TRP A 258 15.01 9.99 -1.56
CA TRP A 258 14.71 8.83 -2.40
C TRP A 258 13.36 8.22 -2.06
N ILE A 259 13.06 8.04 -0.77
CA ILE A 259 11.76 7.49 -0.33
C ILE A 259 10.59 8.41 -0.74
N TYR A 260 10.80 9.74 -0.67
CA TYR A 260 9.85 10.73 -1.16
C TYR A 260 9.58 10.54 -2.65
N PHE A 261 10.63 10.38 -3.46
CA PHE A 261 10.47 10.11 -4.88
C PHE A 261 9.72 8.80 -5.14
N LEU A 262 10.10 7.71 -4.47
CA LEU A 262 9.45 6.39 -4.63
C LEU A 262 7.95 6.45 -4.31
N LYS A 263 7.55 7.26 -3.33
CA LYS A 263 6.15 7.43 -2.93
C LYS A 263 5.37 8.39 -3.83
N ASN A 264 5.96 9.54 -4.18
CA ASN A 264 5.23 10.66 -4.77
C ASN A 264 5.49 10.83 -6.29
N GLU A 265 6.42 10.06 -6.87
CA GLU A 265 6.84 10.17 -8.27
C GLU A 265 7.35 11.58 -8.62
N GLU A 266 7.93 12.25 -7.63
CA GLU A 266 8.38 13.65 -7.69
C GLU A 266 9.74 13.79 -7.00
N ILE A 267 10.64 14.55 -7.61
CA ILE A 267 11.92 14.96 -7.01
C ILE A 267 11.91 16.49 -6.91
N LYS A 268 11.99 17.02 -5.69
CA LYS A 268 12.04 18.47 -5.46
C LYS A 268 13.38 19.06 -5.92
N ASP A 269 13.42 20.36 -6.20
CA ASP A 269 14.64 21.00 -6.72
C ASP A 269 15.76 21.04 -5.67
N GLU A 270 15.38 21.13 -4.40
CA GLU A 270 16.31 21.19 -3.26
C GLU A 270 16.97 19.86 -2.91
N PHE A 271 16.47 18.72 -3.40
CA PHE A 271 17.00 17.38 -3.05
C PHE A 271 18.45 17.21 -3.53
N GLN A 272 19.35 16.75 -2.66
CA GLN A 272 20.79 16.61 -2.92
C GLN A 272 21.32 15.18 -2.79
N ALA A 273 20.47 14.20 -2.52
CA ALA A 273 20.87 12.80 -2.40
C ALA A 273 21.67 12.32 -3.62
N LYS A 274 22.64 11.46 -3.39
CA LYS A 274 23.53 10.95 -4.44
C LYS A 274 22.71 10.35 -5.58
N GLY A 275 22.99 10.77 -6.83
CA GLY A 275 22.30 10.29 -8.03
C GLY A 275 20.88 10.84 -8.28
N ILE A 276 20.24 11.53 -7.32
CA ILE A 276 18.82 11.89 -7.43
C ILE A 276 18.53 12.93 -8.52
N GLN A 277 19.46 13.87 -8.74
CA GLN A 277 19.32 14.88 -9.81
C GLN A 277 19.50 14.28 -11.21
N LYS A 278 20.24 13.18 -11.33
CA LYS A 278 20.29 12.41 -12.58
C LYS A 278 18.96 11.67 -12.79
N ALA A 279 18.41 11.04 -11.75
CA ALA A 279 17.08 10.43 -11.82
C ALA A 279 16.01 11.44 -12.26
N LYS A 280 15.99 12.64 -11.68
CA LYS A 280 15.05 13.70 -12.07
C LYS A 280 15.09 14.04 -13.56
N ARG A 281 16.28 14.06 -14.16
CA ARG A 281 16.47 14.32 -15.60
C ARG A 281 16.08 13.10 -16.44
N SER A 282 16.59 11.93 -16.09
CA SER A 282 16.39 10.69 -16.85
C SER A 282 14.97 10.14 -16.78
N PHE A 283 14.23 10.42 -15.70
CA PHE A 283 12.86 9.92 -15.48
C PHE A 283 11.79 10.92 -15.92
N SER A 284 12.19 12.00 -16.59
CA SER A 284 11.26 12.99 -17.11
C SER A 284 10.45 12.41 -18.27
N LEU A 285 9.12 12.36 -18.12
CA LEU A 285 8.18 11.98 -19.19
C LEU A 285 8.40 12.76 -20.49
N LEU A 286 8.80 14.04 -20.37
CA LEU A 286 9.03 14.92 -21.53
C LEU A 286 10.22 14.49 -22.40
N SER A 287 11.08 13.61 -21.88
CA SER A 287 12.22 13.06 -22.64
C SER A 287 11.88 11.78 -23.40
N MET A 288 10.67 11.23 -23.21
CA MET A 288 10.22 9.98 -23.81
C MET A 288 9.50 10.22 -25.13
N SER A 289 9.61 9.27 -26.07
CA SER A 289 8.83 9.27 -27.31
C SER A 289 7.33 9.11 -27.03
N GLU A 290 6.46 9.52 -27.96
CA GLU A 290 5.00 9.35 -27.83
C GLU A 290 4.61 7.88 -27.60
N ALA A 291 5.28 6.94 -28.27
CA ALA A 291 5.06 5.52 -28.11
C ALA A 291 5.39 5.04 -26.68
N GLU A 292 6.47 5.56 -26.09
CA GLU A 292 6.86 5.25 -24.72
C GLU A 292 5.95 5.89 -23.68
N GLN A 293 5.51 7.11 -23.91
CA GLN A 293 4.51 7.77 -23.07
C GLN A 293 3.19 6.99 -23.06
N ALA A 294 2.72 6.55 -24.24
CA ALA A 294 1.53 5.71 -24.35
C ALA A 294 1.71 4.35 -23.67
N ALA A 295 2.90 3.75 -23.77
CA ALA A 295 3.20 2.50 -23.07
C ALA A 295 3.21 2.68 -21.55
N TYR A 296 3.77 3.78 -21.05
CA TYR A 296 3.76 4.12 -19.63
C TYR A 296 2.35 4.41 -19.11
N ALA A 297 1.53 5.14 -19.87
CA ALA A 297 0.13 5.39 -19.51
C ALA A 297 -0.66 4.07 -19.35
N ARG A 298 -0.51 3.13 -20.31
CA ARG A 298 -1.14 1.80 -20.20
C ARG A 298 -0.66 1.03 -18.97
N TYR A 299 0.63 1.13 -18.65
CA TYR A 299 1.20 0.51 -17.46
C TYR A 299 0.63 1.11 -16.16
N GLN A 300 0.47 2.44 -16.09
CA GLN A 300 -0.18 3.08 -14.95
C GLN A 300 -1.66 2.69 -14.82
N ASP A 301 -2.37 2.55 -15.93
CA ASP A 301 -3.77 2.10 -15.93
C ASP A 301 -3.89 0.65 -15.42
N ASP A 302 -2.98 -0.24 -15.83
CA ASP A 302 -2.92 -1.62 -15.30
C ASP A 302 -2.67 -1.63 -13.79
N LEU A 303 -1.68 -0.88 -13.29
CA LEU A 303 -1.44 -0.78 -11.85
C LEU A 303 -2.66 -0.29 -11.07
N ARG A 304 -3.39 0.72 -11.60
CA ARG A 304 -4.63 1.22 -10.99
C ARG A 304 -5.73 0.18 -10.98
N TYR A 305 -5.85 -0.56 -12.08
CA TYR A 305 -6.81 -1.65 -12.18
C TYR A 305 -6.51 -2.76 -11.16
N GLN A 306 -5.26 -3.18 -11.04
CA GLN A 306 -4.84 -4.16 -10.02
C GLN A 306 -5.11 -3.65 -8.60
N ALA A 307 -4.78 -2.39 -8.31
CA ALA A 307 -5.07 -1.78 -7.00
C ALA A 307 -6.57 -1.79 -6.68
N SER A 308 -7.42 -1.47 -7.66
CA SER A 308 -8.88 -1.52 -7.53
C SER A 308 -9.41 -2.95 -7.32
N LEU A 309 -8.85 -3.94 -8.03
CA LEU A 309 -9.16 -5.36 -7.81
C LEU A 309 -8.80 -5.81 -6.39
N VAL A 310 -7.61 -5.45 -5.91
CA VAL A 310 -7.19 -5.79 -4.55
C VAL A 310 -8.09 -5.13 -3.51
N GLU A 311 -8.42 -3.84 -3.68
CA GLU A 311 -9.31 -3.12 -2.76
C GLU A 311 -10.72 -3.72 -2.74
N SER A 312 -11.28 -4.02 -3.91
CA SER A 312 -12.63 -4.62 -4.01
C SER A 312 -12.67 -6.04 -3.44
N ASN A 313 -11.72 -6.90 -3.78
CA ASN A 313 -11.67 -8.28 -3.27
C ASN A 313 -11.42 -8.32 -1.76
N TYR A 314 -10.47 -7.52 -1.27
CA TYR A 314 -10.19 -7.44 0.17
C TYR A 314 -11.37 -6.82 0.93
N GLY A 315 -11.97 -5.76 0.39
CA GLY A 315 -13.15 -5.12 0.98
C GLY A 315 -14.38 -6.02 0.99
N LEU A 316 -14.56 -6.88 -0.01
CA LEU A 316 -15.60 -7.90 -0.01
C LEU A 316 -15.31 -8.98 1.04
N GLY A 317 -14.10 -9.54 1.06
CA GLY A 317 -13.72 -10.58 2.02
C GLY A 317 -13.81 -10.12 3.48
N LEU A 318 -13.46 -8.85 3.76
CA LEU A 318 -13.61 -8.28 5.10
C LEU A 318 -15.08 -8.12 5.50
N ARG A 319 -15.94 -7.73 4.56
CA ARG A 319 -17.39 -7.59 4.81
C ARG A 319 -18.02 -8.97 5.05
N GLU A 320 -17.79 -9.92 4.15
CA GLU A 320 -18.30 -11.28 4.27
C GLU A 320 -17.80 -11.95 5.56
N GLY A 321 -16.51 -11.81 5.89
CA GLY A 321 -15.94 -12.35 7.12
C GLY A 321 -16.54 -11.70 8.38
N ARG A 322 -16.82 -10.40 8.34
CA ARG A 322 -17.48 -9.69 9.46
C ARG A 322 -18.94 -10.14 9.61
N GLU A 323 -19.67 -10.26 8.52
CA GLU A 323 -21.07 -10.73 8.53
C GLU A 323 -21.16 -12.18 9.01
N ALA A 324 -20.29 -13.06 8.51
CA ALA A 324 -20.19 -14.44 8.99
C ALA A 324 -19.87 -14.51 10.49
N GLY A 325 -18.88 -13.73 10.96
CA GLY A 325 -18.52 -13.71 12.38
C GLY A 325 -19.59 -13.12 13.30
N ILE A 326 -20.38 -12.15 12.84
CA ILE A 326 -21.55 -11.64 13.58
C ILE A 326 -22.62 -12.73 13.70
N THR A 327 -22.91 -13.42 12.60
CA THR A 327 -23.91 -14.50 12.59
C THR A 327 -23.47 -15.66 13.48
N GLU A 328 -22.24 -16.14 13.32
CA GLU A 328 -21.66 -17.21 14.15
C GLU A 328 -21.66 -16.83 15.64
N GLY A 329 -21.17 -15.63 15.98
CA GLY A 329 -21.17 -15.14 17.37
C GLY A 329 -22.57 -14.99 17.96
N ARG A 330 -23.58 -14.66 17.16
CA ARG A 330 -24.98 -14.62 17.60
C ARG A 330 -25.53 -16.01 17.90
N VAL A 331 -25.31 -16.99 17.01
CA VAL A 331 -25.75 -18.38 17.20
C VAL A 331 -25.05 -19.01 18.40
N GLU A 332 -23.74 -18.82 18.55
CA GLU A 332 -22.99 -19.27 19.73
C GLU A 332 -23.53 -18.64 21.02
N GLY A 333 -23.82 -17.33 20.98
CA GLY A 333 -24.41 -16.59 22.10
C GLY A 333 -25.78 -17.12 22.51
N GLN A 334 -26.68 -17.29 21.53
CA GLN A 334 -28.03 -17.86 21.74
C GLN A 334 -27.93 -19.29 22.30
N THR A 335 -27.09 -20.13 21.70
CA THR A 335 -26.86 -21.52 22.15
C THR A 335 -26.37 -21.57 23.59
N ARG A 336 -25.38 -20.74 23.93
CA ARG A 336 -24.81 -20.69 25.28
C ARG A 336 -25.84 -20.19 26.30
N LEU A 337 -26.65 -19.19 25.95
CA LEU A 337 -27.71 -18.68 26.81
C LEU A 337 -28.81 -19.72 27.01
N LEU A 338 -29.32 -20.30 25.93
CA LEU A 338 -30.40 -21.28 25.98
C LEU A 338 -29.98 -22.52 26.76
N ARG A 339 -28.75 -23.01 26.56
CA ARG A 339 -28.17 -24.09 27.37
C ARG A 339 -28.25 -23.78 28.87
N LYS A 340 -27.77 -22.60 29.29
CA LYS A 340 -27.81 -22.19 30.71
C LYS A 340 -29.23 -22.14 31.26
N LEU A 341 -30.19 -21.69 30.46
CA LEU A 341 -31.60 -21.63 30.88
C LEU A 341 -32.19 -23.03 31.02
N LEU A 342 -31.93 -23.92 30.07
CA LEU A 342 -32.37 -25.32 30.11
C LEU A 342 -31.76 -26.05 31.31
N GLU A 343 -30.46 -25.87 31.55
CA GLU A 343 -29.78 -26.45 32.71
C GLU A 343 -30.37 -25.96 34.04
N ARG A 344 -30.74 -24.68 34.10
CA ARG A 344 -31.36 -24.09 35.30
C ARG A 344 -32.78 -24.61 35.54
N ARG A 345 -33.51 -24.95 34.49
CA ARG A 345 -34.91 -25.37 34.58
C ARG A 345 -35.08 -26.88 34.74
N PHE A 346 -34.26 -27.66 34.05
CA PHE A 346 -34.39 -29.12 33.95
C PHE A 346 -33.20 -29.89 34.52
N GLY A 347 -32.16 -29.20 35.01
CA GLY A 347 -30.95 -29.84 35.52
C GLY A 347 -29.96 -30.20 34.41
N VAL A 348 -29.01 -31.09 34.69
CA VAL A 348 -27.96 -31.46 33.74
C VAL A 348 -28.57 -32.00 32.44
N LEU A 349 -28.19 -31.40 31.31
CA LEU A 349 -28.74 -31.80 30.01
C LEU A 349 -28.16 -33.15 29.55
N PRO A 350 -29.01 -34.07 29.06
CA PRO A 350 -28.54 -35.29 28.44
C PRO A 350 -27.79 -35.00 27.13
N GLU A 351 -26.96 -35.95 26.71
CA GLU A 351 -26.08 -35.80 25.55
C GLU A 351 -26.85 -35.49 24.26
N TRP A 352 -28.02 -36.12 24.06
CA TRP A 352 -28.88 -35.86 22.90
C TRP A 352 -29.35 -34.40 22.82
N ALA A 353 -29.68 -33.77 23.96
CA ALA A 353 -30.16 -32.38 24.00
C ALA A 353 -29.00 -31.41 23.74
N THR A 354 -27.81 -31.73 24.26
CA THR A 354 -26.59 -30.96 24.01
C THR A 354 -26.18 -31.03 22.55
N GLY A 355 -26.26 -32.21 21.92
CA GLY A 355 -26.02 -32.39 20.48
C GLY A 355 -26.98 -31.57 19.63
N ARG A 356 -28.29 -31.56 19.97
CA ARG A 356 -29.27 -30.72 19.28
C ARG A 356 -28.96 -29.23 19.39
N LEU A 357 -28.57 -28.74 20.57
CA LEU A 357 -28.19 -27.34 20.76
C LEU A 357 -26.97 -26.92 19.93
N ILE A 358 -25.98 -27.80 19.79
CA ILE A 358 -24.75 -27.51 19.03
C ILE A 358 -25.04 -27.42 17.53
N CYS A 359 -25.93 -28.26 17.02
CA CYS A 359 -26.27 -28.32 15.59
C CYS A 359 -27.49 -27.46 15.22
N ALA A 360 -28.05 -26.71 16.17
CA ALA A 360 -29.27 -25.94 15.96
C ALA A 360 -29.04 -24.76 15.02
N SER A 361 -29.98 -24.58 14.11
CA SER A 361 -30.11 -23.30 13.40
C SER A 361 -30.58 -22.21 14.35
N GLU A 362 -30.31 -20.96 13.98
CA GLU A 362 -30.78 -19.79 14.71
C GLU A 362 -32.31 -19.79 14.93
N GLN A 363 -33.07 -20.19 13.91
CA GLN A 363 -34.53 -20.28 13.97
C GLN A 363 -35.00 -21.32 15.00
N GLU A 364 -34.30 -22.46 15.08
CA GLU A 364 -34.58 -23.48 16.11
C GLU A 364 -34.25 -22.96 17.51
N LEU A 365 -33.12 -22.27 17.68
CA LEU A 365 -32.73 -21.68 18.96
C LEU A 365 -33.74 -20.64 19.44
N GLU A 366 -34.26 -19.80 18.53
CA GLU A 366 -35.30 -18.82 18.84
C GLU A 366 -36.61 -19.50 19.24
N ALA A 367 -37.07 -20.50 18.47
CA ALA A 367 -38.27 -21.26 18.80
C ALA A 367 -38.17 -21.96 20.17
N TRP A 368 -37.01 -22.58 20.47
CA TRP A 368 -36.79 -23.23 21.76
C TRP A 368 -36.64 -22.21 22.91
N ALA A 369 -36.10 -21.03 22.64
CA ALA A 369 -36.02 -19.95 23.63
C ALA A 369 -37.40 -19.38 24.00
N GLU A 370 -38.40 -19.47 23.11
CA GLU A 370 -39.79 -19.18 23.44
C GLU A 370 -40.45 -20.36 24.16
N ALA A 371 -40.30 -21.58 23.62
CA ALA A 371 -40.92 -22.78 24.18
C ALA A 371 -40.45 -23.09 25.61
N ILE A 372 -39.21 -22.73 25.97
CA ILE A 372 -38.70 -22.90 27.33
C ILE A 372 -39.51 -22.13 28.39
N LEU A 373 -40.26 -21.10 28.00
CA LEU A 373 -41.06 -20.31 28.93
C LEU A 373 -42.34 -21.06 29.38
N THR A 374 -42.84 -22.00 28.58
CA THR A 374 -44.16 -22.63 28.77
C THR A 374 -44.12 -24.16 28.85
N ALA A 375 -43.20 -24.81 28.13
CA ALA A 375 -43.09 -26.27 28.04
C ALA A 375 -42.92 -26.90 29.43
N GLN A 376 -43.55 -28.04 29.77
CA GLN A 376 -43.38 -28.63 31.12
C GLN A 376 -42.18 -29.59 31.24
N THR A 377 -41.68 -30.09 30.11
CA THR A 377 -40.57 -31.06 30.04
C THR A 377 -39.50 -30.59 29.07
N LEU A 378 -38.29 -31.17 29.18
CA LEU A 378 -37.18 -30.87 28.30
C LEU A 378 -37.51 -31.22 26.84
N GLU A 379 -38.13 -32.38 26.61
CA GLU A 379 -38.53 -32.87 25.30
C GLU A 379 -39.50 -31.91 24.61
N ALA A 380 -40.46 -31.36 25.37
CA ALA A 380 -41.45 -30.42 24.85
C ALA A 380 -40.84 -29.09 24.39
N VAL A 381 -39.67 -28.69 24.91
CA VAL A 381 -38.96 -27.50 24.40
C VAL A 381 -38.41 -27.72 23.00
N PHE A 382 -37.92 -28.94 22.73
CA PHE A 382 -37.28 -29.32 21.46
C PHE A 382 -38.28 -29.79 20.39
N THR A 383 -39.56 -29.83 20.73
CA THR A 383 -40.71 -30.05 19.83
C THR A 383 -41.71 -28.90 19.98
N PRO A 384 -41.31 -27.66 19.62
CA PRO A 384 -42.16 -26.47 19.78
C PRO A 384 -43.40 -26.51 18.88
#